data_AF-A0A8S2XCE2-F1
#
_entry.id   AF-A0A8S2XCE2-F1
#
_cell.length_a   1.000
_cell.length_b   1.000
_cell.length_c   1.000
_cell.angle_alpha   90.00
_cell.angle_beta   90.00
_cell.angle_gamma   90.00
#
_symmetry.space_group_name_H-M   'P 1'
#
loop_
_entity.id
_entity.type
_entity.pdbx_description
1 polymer ?
#
loop_
_entity_poly.entity_id
_entity_poly.type
_entity_poly.pdbx_seq_one_letter_code
_entity_poly.pdbx_strand_id
1 'polypeptide(L)'
;MSIVKSSQSEVEQQTELMYKENTIWTAVFNADKAAIDELINHNPNVVGTRGAVGECPIHMLFLYGTEAHLDIARDLLVRFPLIATQIYNKPRYYGENILHLAIVKREANMVDWLLSQASLEPYKDELLRARATGDFFKIGQPSYYGETPLGFACCTNQWNMVEILLKHGADMDS
;
A
#
# COMPACT_ATOMS: atom_id res chain seq x y z
N MET A 1 -26.49 8.06 -11.60
CA MET A 1 -25.72 7.91 -12.86
C MET A 1 -24.35 8.62 -12.83
N SER A 2 -23.81 9.03 -11.66
CA SER A 2 -22.56 9.82 -11.59
C SER A 2 -21.34 9.12 -10.97
N ILE A 3 -21.47 7.91 -10.40
CA ILE A 3 -20.35 7.23 -9.70
C ILE A 3 -19.42 6.50 -10.69
N VAL A 4 -19.98 5.94 -11.77
CA VAL A 4 -19.18 5.16 -12.74
C VAL A 4 -18.21 6.05 -13.54
N LYS A 5 -18.63 7.28 -13.91
CA LYS A 5 -17.79 8.20 -14.69
C LYS A 5 -16.59 8.76 -13.91
N SER A 6 -16.72 9.03 -12.61
CA SER A 6 -15.58 9.56 -11.84
C SER A 6 -14.49 8.50 -11.66
N SER A 7 -14.92 7.25 -11.45
CA SER A 7 -14.04 6.12 -11.17
C SER A 7 -13.09 5.78 -12.32
N GLN A 8 -13.54 5.98 -13.57
CA GLN A 8 -12.71 5.79 -14.76
C GLN A 8 -11.72 6.95 -14.93
N SER A 9 -12.17 8.18 -14.66
CA SER A 9 -11.32 9.37 -14.77
C SER A 9 -10.16 9.42 -13.77
N GLU A 10 -10.34 8.88 -12.56
CA GLU A 10 -9.28 8.83 -11.54
C GLU A 10 -8.16 7.85 -11.93
N VAL A 11 -8.52 6.70 -12.52
CA VAL A 11 -7.55 5.72 -13.02
C VAL A 11 -6.81 6.25 -14.24
N GLU A 12 -7.50 6.98 -15.12
CA GLU A 12 -6.89 7.68 -16.25
C GLU A 12 -5.88 8.74 -15.77
N GLN A 13 -6.24 9.57 -14.80
CA GLN A 13 -5.32 10.55 -14.20
C GLN A 13 -4.10 9.88 -13.56
N GLN A 14 -4.28 8.75 -12.87
CA GLN A 14 -3.16 8.01 -12.30
C GLN A 14 -2.24 7.47 -13.41
N THR A 15 -2.81 7.01 -14.52
CA THR A 15 -2.05 6.56 -15.69
C THR A 15 -1.25 7.71 -16.29
N GLU A 16 -1.82 8.90 -16.42
CA GLU A 16 -1.10 10.09 -16.90
C GLU A 16 0.09 10.46 -16.00
N LEU A 17 -0.07 10.35 -14.67
CA LEU A 17 1.02 10.60 -13.73
C LEU A 17 2.19 9.63 -13.91
N MET A 18 1.94 8.37 -14.28
CA MET A 18 3.01 7.38 -14.52
C MET A 18 3.92 7.76 -15.69
N TYR A 19 3.41 8.47 -16.69
CA TYR A 19 4.17 8.90 -17.86
C TYR A 19 4.66 10.35 -17.79
N LYS A 20 4.44 11.04 -16.67
CA LYS A 20 4.87 12.43 -16.49
C LYS A 20 6.33 12.50 -16.08
N GLU A 21 7.17 12.95 -17.01
CA GLU A 21 8.62 13.08 -16.83
C GLU A 21 9.03 13.76 -15.52
N ASN A 22 10.12 13.28 -14.93
CA ASN A 22 10.75 13.81 -13.71
C ASN A 22 9.82 13.89 -12.50
N THR A 23 8.87 12.95 -12.38
CA THR A 23 8.02 12.82 -11.20
C THR A 23 8.35 11.55 -10.41
N ILE A 24 8.02 11.57 -9.12
CA ILE A 24 8.11 10.38 -8.27
C ILE A 24 7.27 9.22 -8.80
N TRP A 25 6.16 9.50 -9.51
CA TRP A 25 5.28 8.49 -10.06
C TRP A 25 5.94 7.71 -11.20
N THR A 26 6.58 8.41 -12.15
CA THR A 26 7.36 7.77 -13.22
C THR A 26 8.56 7.01 -12.68
N ALA A 27 9.27 7.57 -11.69
CA ALA A 27 10.41 6.89 -11.08
C ALA A 27 9.99 5.59 -10.37
N VAL A 28 8.87 5.63 -9.62
CA VAL A 28 8.29 4.44 -8.98
C VAL A 28 7.78 3.42 -10.00
N PHE A 29 7.10 3.86 -11.05
CA PHE A 29 6.60 2.98 -12.11
C PHE A 29 7.71 2.19 -12.80
N ASN A 30 8.88 2.80 -12.96
CA ASN A 30 10.05 2.17 -13.59
C ASN A 30 10.99 1.46 -12.60
N ALA A 31 10.67 1.44 -11.30
CA ALA A 31 11.60 1.02 -10.24
C ALA A 31 12.99 1.70 -10.33
N ASP A 32 13.02 2.97 -10.71
CA ASP A 32 14.25 3.75 -10.86
C ASP A 32 14.70 4.32 -9.51
N LYS A 33 15.48 3.51 -8.76
CA LYS A 33 15.99 3.91 -7.45
C LYS A 33 16.83 5.18 -7.51
N ALA A 34 17.62 5.39 -8.56
CA ALA A 34 18.50 6.55 -8.67
C ALA A 34 17.69 7.83 -8.81
N ALA A 35 16.66 7.83 -9.68
CA ALA A 35 15.75 8.96 -9.82
C ALA A 35 14.95 9.23 -8.54
N ILE A 36 14.50 8.18 -7.83
CA ILE A 36 13.83 8.32 -6.53
C ILE A 36 14.76 8.98 -5.51
N ASP A 37 16.00 8.53 -5.40
CA ASP A 37 16.99 9.09 -4.47
C ASP A 37 17.33 10.55 -4.80
N GLU A 38 17.46 10.89 -6.09
CA GLU A 38 17.64 12.27 -6.53
C GLU A 38 16.46 13.15 -6.11
N LEU A 39 15.22 12.72 -6.34
CA LEU A 39 14.02 13.46 -5.94
C LEU A 39 13.94 13.65 -4.42
N ILE A 40 14.29 12.62 -3.65
CA ILE A 40 14.33 12.67 -2.18
C ILE A 40 15.39 13.65 -1.68
N ASN A 41 16.58 13.66 -2.30
CA ASN A 41 17.65 14.58 -1.94
C ASN A 41 17.25 16.05 -2.16
N HIS A 42 16.46 16.33 -3.20
CA HIS A 42 15.91 17.66 -3.44
C HIS A 42 14.75 18.00 -2.49
N ASN A 43 13.87 17.05 -2.21
CA ASN A 43 12.73 17.24 -1.31
C ASN A 43 12.32 15.91 -0.64
N PRO A 44 12.69 15.69 0.63
CA PRO A 44 12.34 14.45 1.34
C PRO A 44 10.83 14.20 1.44
N ASN A 45 10.00 15.24 1.43
CA ASN A 45 8.54 15.09 1.51
C ASN A 45 7.92 14.50 0.24
N VAL A 46 8.68 14.34 -0.84
CA VAL A 46 8.19 13.77 -2.11
C VAL A 46 7.63 12.35 -1.92
N VAL A 47 8.11 11.59 -0.95
CA VAL A 47 7.62 10.23 -0.62
C VAL A 47 6.18 10.23 -0.07
N GLY A 48 5.69 11.37 0.40
CA GLY A 48 4.31 11.56 0.88
C GLY A 48 3.36 12.13 -0.18
N THR A 49 3.82 12.34 -1.41
CA THR A 49 2.99 12.89 -2.51
C THR A 49 1.75 12.02 -2.72
N ARG A 50 0.60 12.66 -2.98
CA ARG A 50 -0.68 11.97 -3.19
C ARG A 50 -1.03 11.84 -4.67
N GLY A 51 -1.39 10.63 -5.09
CA GLY A 51 -1.84 10.33 -6.45
C GLY A 51 -3.33 10.63 -6.64
N ALA A 52 -3.85 10.26 -7.82
CA ALA A 52 -5.22 10.58 -8.20
C ALA A 52 -6.27 9.86 -7.32
N VAL A 53 -5.94 8.67 -6.82
CA VAL A 53 -6.81 7.87 -5.94
C VAL A 53 -6.36 7.92 -4.47
N GLY A 54 -5.46 8.85 -4.13
CA GLY A 54 -5.05 9.10 -2.75
C GLY A 54 -3.93 8.20 -2.24
N GLU A 55 -3.30 7.42 -3.10
CA GLU A 55 -2.10 6.64 -2.80
C GLU A 55 -0.89 7.54 -2.49
N CYS A 56 0.12 6.95 -1.87
CA CYS A 56 1.49 7.47 -1.81
C CYS A 56 2.42 6.58 -2.65
N PRO A 57 3.61 7.06 -3.07
CA PRO A 57 4.65 6.26 -3.72
C PRO A 57 4.86 4.85 -3.15
N ILE A 58 4.86 4.71 -1.83
CA ILE A 58 5.04 3.41 -1.16
C ILE A 58 3.93 2.40 -1.51
N HIS A 59 2.69 2.84 -1.67
CA HIS A 59 1.59 1.96 -2.07
C HIS A 59 1.83 1.40 -3.48
N MET A 60 2.31 2.24 -4.40
CA MET A 60 2.58 1.82 -5.77
C MET A 60 3.75 0.84 -5.85
N LEU A 61 4.80 1.02 -5.03
CA LEU A 61 5.89 0.04 -4.93
C LEU A 61 5.38 -1.34 -4.50
N PHE A 62 4.49 -1.40 -3.51
CA PHE A 62 3.85 -2.65 -3.09
C PHE A 62 2.92 -3.21 -4.17
N LEU A 63 2.11 -2.37 -4.81
CA LEU A 63 1.15 -2.78 -5.85
C LEU A 63 1.85 -3.37 -7.08
N TYR A 64 2.93 -2.76 -7.56
CA TYR A 64 3.74 -3.32 -8.64
C TYR A 64 4.45 -4.59 -8.18
N GLY A 65 5.15 -4.52 -7.05
CA GLY A 65 5.58 -5.69 -6.29
C GLY A 65 6.59 -6.61 -6.98
N THR A 66 7.34 -6.12 -7.97
CA THR A 66 8.54 -6.87 -8.42
C THR A 66 9.63 -6.77 -7.36
N GLU A 67 10.64 -7.65 -7.41
CA GLU A 67 11.77 -7.63 -6.47
C GLU A 67 12.41 -6.23 -6.37
N ALA A 68 12.65 -5.57 -7.51
CA ALA A 68 13.19 -4.21 -7.56
C ALA A 68 12.31 -3.18 -6.84
N HIS A 69 10.98 -3.26 -7.00
CA HIS A 69 10.06 -2.35 -6.30
C HIS A 69 10.06 -2.60 -4.79
N LEU A 70 10.09 -3.88 -4.37
CA LEU A 70 10.10 -4.24 -2.96
C LEU A 70 11.42 -3.88 -2.29
N ASP A 71 12.55 -3.98 -2.98
CA ASP A 71 13.86 -3.51 -2.48
C ASP A 71 13.86 -2.00 -2.23
N ILE A 72 13.31 -1.22 -3.16
CA ILE A 72 13.12 0.22 -2.98
C ILE A 72 12.17 0.49 -1.81
N ALA A 73 11.06 -0.26 -1.69
CA ALA A 73 10.12 -0.10 -0.59
C ALA A 73 10.78 -0.33 0.77
N ARG A 74 11.61 -1.38 0.91
CA ARG A 74 12.38 -1.65 2.14
C ARG A 74 13.32 -0.50 2.48
N ASP A 75 14.08 -0.03 1.50
CA ASP A 75 15.00 1.11 1.68
C ASP A 75 14.26 2.37 2.13
N LEU A 76 13.10 2.68 1.54
CA LEU A 76 12.28 3.82 1.94
C LEU A 76 11.70 3.66 3.36
N LEU A 77 11.27 2.47 3.75
CA LEU A 77 10.73 2.22 5.09
C LEU A 77 11.81 2.27 6.18
N VAL A 78 13.06 1.97 5.85
CA VAL A 78 14.20 2.19 6.76
C VAL A 78 14.48 3.69 6.91
N ARG A 79 14.47 4.45 5.81
CA ARG A 79 14.76 5.91 5.84
C ARG A 79 13.62 6.76 6.40
N PHE A 80 12.38 6.37 6.14
CA PHE A 80 11.17 7.13 6.42
C PHE A 80 10.09 6.22 7.04
N PRO A 81 10.29 5.66 8.23
CA PRO A 81 9.41 4.62 8.79
C PRO A 81 7.94 5.06 8.93
N LEU A 82 7.69 6.36 9.14
CA LEU A 82 6.34 6.92 9.22
C LEU A 82 5.52 6.71 7.93
N ILE A 83 6.15 6.53 6.77
CA ILE A 83 5.38 6.28 5.53
C ILE A 83 4.64 4.93 5.56
N ALA A 84 5.01 4.03 6.47
CA ALA A 84 4.30 2.77 6.68
C ALA A 84 2.83 2.99 7.09
N THR A 85 2.55 4.08 7.81
CA THR A 85 1.20 4.38 8.31
C THR A 85 0.27 4.97 7.25
N GLN A 86 0.79 5.25 6.05
CA GLN A 86 -0.03 5.85 5.02
C GLN A 86 -1.11 4.87 4.54
N ILE A 87 -2.31 5.41 4.41
CA ILE A 87 -3.47 4.75 3.78
C ILE A 87 -3.82 5.47 2.47
N TYR A 88 -4.51 4.79 1.57
CA TYR A 88 -5.29 5.46 0.52
C TYR A 88 -6.31 6.42 1.17
N ASN A 89 -6.34 7.67 0.73
CA ASN A 89 -7.14 8.72 1.38
C ASN A 89 -8.34 9.24 0.53
N LYS A 90 -8.66 8.57 -0.58
CA LYS A 90 -9.83 8.90 -1.41
C LYS A 90 -10.92 7.83 -1.31
N PRO A 91 -12.20 8.18 -1.59
CA PRO A 91 -13.34 7.31 -1.31
C PRO A 91 -13.24 5.90 -1.88
N ARG A 92 -12.65 5.73 -3.06
CA ARG A 92 -12.60 4.44 -3.75
C ARG A 92 -11.87 3.36 -2.96
N TYR A 93 -10.66 3.66 -2.50
CA TYR A 93 -9.77 2.71 -1.82
C TYR A 93 -9.49 3.10 -0.36
N TYR A 94 -10.28 4.03 0.18
CA TYR A 94 -10.06 4.61 1.50
C TYR A 94 -9.70 3.57 2.57
N GLY A 95 -8.62 3.81 3.30
CA GLY A 95 -8.18 2.97 4.40
C GLY A 95 -7.33 1.75 4.03
N GLU A 96 -7.22 1.40 2.74
CA GLU A 96 -6.25 0.39 2.30
C GLU A 96 -4.82 0.87 2.57
N ASN A 97 -3.97 -0.01 3.09
CA ASN A 97 -2.56 0.28 3.42
C ASN A 97 -1.62 -0.72 2.74
N ILE A 98 -0.31 -0.56 2.94
CA ILE A 98 0.71 -1.43 2.34
C ILE A 98 0.63 -2.90 2.79
N LEU A 99 0.05 -3.19 3.97
CA LEU A 99 -0.12 -4.56 4.46
C LEU A 99 -1.26 -5.27 3.71
N HIS A 100 -2.38 -4.59 3.45
CA HIS A 100 -3.42 -5.09 2.57
C HIS A 100 -2.87 -5.40 1.17
N LEU A 101 -2.09 -4.48 0.60
CA LEU A 101 -1.48 -4.66 -0.72
C LEU A 101 -0.53 -5.87 -0.76
N ALA A 102 0.34 -6.04 0.25
CA ALA A 102 1.24 -7.19 0.34
C ALA A 102 0.47 -8.53 0.35
N ILE A 103 -0.68 -8.57 1.02
CA ILE A 103 -1.56 -9.74 1.05
C ILE A 103 -2.22 -9.97 -0.30
N VAL A 104 -2.75 -8.93 -0.94
CA VAL A 104 -3.30 -9.01 -2.32
C VAL A 104 -2.24 -9.55 -3.29
N LYS A 105 -0.98 -9.15 -3.11
CA LYS A 105 0.16 -9.58 -3.91
C LYS A 105 0.73 -10.94 -3.52
N ARG A 106 0.23 -11.55 -2.43
CA ARG A 106 0.66 -12.86 -1.91
C ARG A 106 2.15 -12.89 -1.50
N GLU A 107 2.69 -11.75 -1.08
CA GLU A 107 4.11 -11.56 -0.74
C GLU A 107 4.40 -11.85 0.74
N ALA A 108 4.36 -13.13 1.13
CA ALA A 108 4.44 -13.52 2.55
C ALA A 108 5.74 -13.10 3.23
N ASN A 109 6.85 -13.18 2.51
CA ASN A 109 8.15 -12.73 3.01
C ASN A 109 8.17 -11.22 3.29
N MET A 110 7.47 -10.42 2.46
CA MET A 110 7.37 -8.99 2.68
C MET A 110 6.49 -8.67 3.88
N VAL A 111 5.40 -9.43 4.10
CA VAL A 111 4.54 -9.30 5.28
C VAL A 111 5.31 -9.60 6.57
N ASP A 112 6.00 -10.74 6.64
CA ASP A 112 6.81 -11.11 7.83
C ASP A 112 7.95 -10.11 8.04
N TRP A 113 8.62 -9.67 6.97
CA TRP A 113 9.66 -8.64 7.06
C TRP A 113 9.11 -7.33 7.64
N LEU A 114 8.01 -6.80 7.09
CA LEU A 114 7.39 -5.54 7.51
C LEU A 114 7.03 -5.56 9.00
N LEU A 115 6.44 -6.67 9.46
CA LEU A 115 5.97 -6.83 10.84
C LEU A 115 7.08 -7.22 11.83
N SER A 116 8.28 -7.53 11.34
CA SER A 116 9.47 -7.85 12.13
C SER A 116 10.46 -6.68 12.23
N GLN A 117 10.25 -5.58 11.50
CA GLN A 117 11.18 -4.44 11.53
C GLN A 117 11.03 -3.65 12.84
N ALA A 118 12.12 -3.58 13.61
CA ALA A 118 12.15 -2.81 14.86
C ALA A 118 11.84 -1.32 14.65
N SER A 119 12.22 -0.74 13.51
CA SER A 119 11.90 0.66 13.16
C SER A 119 10.40 0.90 12.93
N LEU A 120 9.63 -0.16 12.69
CA LEU A 120 8.19 -0.11 12.45
C LEU A 120 7.36 -0.58 13.64
N GLU A 121 7.99 -1.06 14.72
CA GLU A 121 7.32 -1.53 15.93
C GLU A 121 6.27 -0.52 16.46
N PRO A 122 6.53 0.81 16.50
CA PRO A 122 5.53 1.79 16.96
C PRO A 122 4.27 1.90 16.08
N TYR A 123 4.35 1.42 14.82
CA TYR A 123 3.29 1.56 13.80
C TYR A 123 2.59 0.24 13.49
N LYS A 124 3.06 -0.86 14.06
CA LYS A 124 2.61 -2.22 13.74
C LYS A 124 1.13 -2.42 14.05
N ASP A 125 0.68 -1.89 15.19
CA ASP A 125 -0.73 -1.93 15.58
C ASP A 125 -1.64 -1.18 14.59
N GLU A 126 -1.18 -0.04 14.07
CA GLU A 126 -1.92 0.73 13.05
C GLU A 126 -1.98 -0.04 11.72
N LEU A 127 -0.88 -0.69 11.33
CA LEU A 127 -0.84 -1.53 10.14
C LEU A 127 -1.81 -2.70 10.23
N LEU A 128 -1.80 -3.42 11.36
CA LEU A 128 -2.59 -4.64 11.59
C LEU A 128 -4.08 -4.36 11.76
N ARG A 129 -4.46 -3.19 12.30
CA ARG A 129 -5.86 -2.82 12.58
C ARG A 129 -6.46 -1.87 11.53
N ALA A 130 -5.69 -1.47 10.52
CA ALA A 130 -6.21 -0.63 9.45
C ALA A 130 -7.41 -1.30 8.76
N ARG A 131 -8.41 -0.48 8.39
CA ARG A 131 -9.64 -0.95 7.75
C ARG A 131 -9.80 -0.33 6.37
N ALA A 132 -9.74 -1.17 5.34
CA ALA A 132 -10.07 -0.82 3.97
C ALA A 132 -11.61 -0.68 3.84
N THR A 133 -12.10 0.55 3.96
CA THR A 133 -13.55 0.90 4.02
C THR A 133 -14.03 1.69 2.80
N GLY A 134 -13.14 1.89 1.83
CA GLY A 134 -13.47 2.54 0.56
C GLY A 134 -14.59 1.85 -0.19
N ASP A 135 -15.20 2.57 -1.14
CA ASP A 135 -16.35 2.11 -1.94
C ASP A 135 -16.11 0.77 -2.62
N PHE A 136 -14.85 0.46 -2.98
CA PHE A 136 -14.46 -0.80 -3.59
C PHE A 136 -14.56 -2.00 -2.63
N PHE A 137 -14.38 -1.76 -1.33
CA PHE A 137 -14.32 -2.78 -0.28
C PHE A 137 -15.62 -2.90 0.53
N LYS A 138 -16.73 -2.29 0.09
CA LYS A 138 -17.99 -2.34 0.83
C LYS A 138 -18.68 -3.69 0.71
N ILE A 139 -19.43 -4.05 1.75
CA ILE A 139 -20.32 -5.22 1.74
C ILE A 139 -21.21 -5.19 0.49
N GLY A 140 -21.29 -6.33 -0.21
CA GLY A 140 -22.03 -6.46 -1.45
C GLY A 140 -21.25 -6.10 -2.71
N GLN A 141 -20.02 -5.59 -2.59
CA GLN A 141 -19.09 -5.51 -3.71
C GLN A 141 -18.33 -6.84 -3.90
N PRO A 142 -17.87 -7.15 -5.13
CA PRO A 142 -17.07 -8.36 -5.39
C PRO A 142 -15.77 -8.45 -4.58
N SER A 143 -15.28 -7.32 -4.07
CA SER A 143 -13.99 -7.21 -3.37
C SER A 143 -14.13 -6.99 -1.86
N TYR A 144 -15.22 -7.45 -1.25
CA TYR A 144 -15.37 -7.41 0.21
C TYR A 144 -14.59 -8.57 0.87
N TYR A 145 -13.63 -8.24 1.74
CA TYR A 145 -12.74 -9.21 2.38
C TYR A 145 -12.63 -9.05 3.91
N GLY A 146 -13.61 -8.47 4.60
CA GLY A 146 -13.55 -8.28 6.06
C GLY A 146 -12.71 -7.08 6.53
N GLU A 147 -12.43 -6.13 5.62
CA GLU A 147 -11.79 -4.82 5.82
C GLU A 147 -10.37 -4.78 6.41
N THR A 148 -9.97 -5.72 7.27
CA THR A 148 -8.65 -5.76 7.91
C THR A 148 -7.66 -6.61 7.12
N PRO A 149 -6.33 -6.49 7.36
CA PRO A 149 -5.34 -7.37 6.78
C PRO A 149 -5.62 -8.85 7.07
N LEU A 150 -6.00 -9.19 8.31
CA LEU A 150 -6.36 -10.57 8.65
C LEU A 150 -7.59 -11.04 7.88
N GLY A 151 -8.62 -10.19 7.77
CA GLY A 151 -9.79 -10.45 6.93
C GLY A 151 -9.38 -10.76 5.48
N PHE A 152 -8.53 -9.92 4.89
CA PHE A 152 -8.03 -10.12 3.52
C PHE A 152 -7.33 -11.48 3.35
N ALA A 153 -6.46 -11.85 4.29
CA ALA A 153 -5.75 -13.13 4.25
C ALA A 153 -6.72 -14.32 4.36
N CYS A 154 -7.70 -14.25 5.26
CA CYS A 154 -8.73 -15.27 5.44
C CYS A 154 -9.60 -15.41 4.18
N CYS A 155 -10.16 -14.31 3.67
CA CYS A 155 -11.06 -14.32 2.52
C CYS A 155 -10.38 -14.74 1.20
N THR A 156 -9.06 -14.59 1.11
CA THR A 156 -8.27 -14.98 -0.08
C THR A 156 -7.56 -16.34 0.07
N ASN A 157 -7.88 -17.09 1.13
CA ASN A 157 -7.37 -18.43 1.45
C ASN A 157 -5.84 -18.50 1.53
N GLN A 158 -5.23 -17.56 2.25
CA GLN A 158 -3.78 -17.44 2.44
C GLN A 158 -3.37 -17.83 3.86
N TRP A 159 -3.40 -19.13 4.18
CA TRP A 159 -3.14 -19.63 5.53
C TRP A 159 -1.77 -19.25 6.09
N ASN A 160 -0.73 -19.26 5.25
CA ASN A 160 0.59 -18.77 5.65
C ASN A 160 0.57 -17.30 6.08
N MET A 161 -0.22 -16.44 5.40
CA MET A 161 -0.40 -15.05 5.80
C MET A 161 -1.15 -14.94 7.12
N VAL A 162 -2.20 -15.74 7.30
CA VAL A 162 -2.96 -15.79 8.56
C VAL A 162 -2.02 -16.13 9.73
N GLU A 163 -1.18 -17.16 9.59
CA GLU A 163 -0.21 -17.55 10.62
C GLU A 163 0.78 -16.43 10.94
N ILE A 164 1.33 -15.76 9.91
CA ILE A 164 2.24 -14.62 10.11
C ILE A 164 1.52 -13.47 10.83
N LEU A 165 0.31 -13.10 10.39
CA LEU A 165 -0.44 -11.99 11.00
C LEU A 165 -0.76 -12.28 12.48
N LEU A 166 -1.22 -13.49 12.81
CA LEU A 166 -1.51 -13.90 14.19
C LEU A 166 -0.24 -13.94 15.06
N LYS A 167 0.86 -14.48 14.54
CA LYS A 167 2.18 -14.43 15.21
C LYS A 167 2.59 -13.01 15.57
N HIS A 168 2.23 -12.04 14.73
CA HIS A 168 2.56 -10.63 14.91
C HIS A 168 1.49 -9.83 15.67
N GLY A 169 0.45 -10.47 16.20
CA GLY A 169 -0.54 -9.84 17.09
C GLY A 169 -1.79 -9.30 16.39
N ALA A 170 -2.10 -9.77 15.18
CA ALA A 170 -3.40 -9.49 14.56
C ALA A 170 -4.53 -10.00 15.46
N ASP A 171 -5.57 -9.17 15.64
CA ASP A 171 -6.73 -9.50 16.45
C ASP A 171 -7.65 -10.44 15.66
N MET A 172 -8.03 -11.57 16.26
CA MET A 172 -8.91 -12.56 15.65
C MET A 172 -10.38 -12.10 15.60
N ASP A 173 -10.75 -11.15 16.46
CA ASP A 173 -12.13 -10.68 16.60
C ASP A 173 -12.37 -9.33 15.86
N SER A 174 -11.40 -8.90 15.04
CA SER A 174 -11.39 -7.62 14.32
C SER A 174 -12.47 -7.48 13.25
#